data_AF-A0A382L205-F1
#
_entry.id   AF-A0A382L205-F1
#
_cell.length_a   1.000
_cell.length_b   1.000
_cell.length_c   1.000
_cell.angle_alpha   90.00
_cell.angle_beta   90.00
_cell.angle_gamma   90.00
#
_symmetry.space_group_name_H-M   'P 1'
#
loop_
_entity.id
_entity.type
_entity.pdbx_description
1 polymer ?
#
loop_
_entity_poly.entity_id
_entity_poly.type
_entity_poly.pdbx_seq_one_letter_code
_entity_poly.pdbx_strand_id
1 'polypeptide(L)' 'MREKICLVSGGFDPLHRGHIEYFKAAKDLADYLVVAVNSDHWLSEKKEYYFMPWKERASVIRNLEVVN' A
#
# COMPACT_ATOMS: atom_id res chain seq x y z
N MET A 1 -20.91 17.93 -3.56
CA MET A 1 -19.55 18.09 -3.00
C MET A 1 -18.57 17.32 -3.89
N ARG A 2 -17.26 17.64 -3.87
CA ARG A 2 -16.25 16.85 -4.58
C ARG A 2 -15.84 15.66 -3.71
N GLU A 3 -15.67 14.50 -4.32
CA GLU A 3 -15.11 13.31 -3.67
C GLU A 3 -13.64 13.57 -3.30
N LYS A 4 -13.23 13.13 -2.11
CA LYS A 4 -11.87 13.17 -1.62
C LYS A 4 -11.21 11.81 -1.84
N ILE A 5 -9.99 11.84 -2.38
CA ILE A 5 -9.19 10.64 -2.61
C ILE A 5 -7.89 10.79 -1.83
N CYS A 6 -7.55 9.78 -1.01
CA CYS A 6 -6.25 9.67 -0.38
C CYS A 6 -5.38 8.68 -1.17
N LEU A 7 -4.19 9.12 -1.57
CA LEU A 7 -3.18 8.27 -2.18
C LEU A 7 -2.10 7.97 -1.14
N VAL A 8 -1.87 6.70 -0.88
CA VAL A 8 -0.71 6.23 -0.12
C VAL A 8 0.21 5.45 -1.05
N SER A 9 1.52 5.54 -0.84
CA SER A 9 2.49 4.80 -1.64
C SER A 9 3.54 4.13 -0.77
N GLY A 10 3.99 2.94 -1.16
CA GLY A 10 5.00 2.22 -0.41
C GLY A 10 5.39 0.86 -0.98
N GLY A 11 6.50 0.34 -0.45
CA GLY A 11 6.96 -1.01 -0.73
C GLY A 11 6.12 -2.08 -0.04
N PHE A 12 5.72 -1.81 1.21
CA PHE A 12 4.90 -2.69 2.05
C PHE A 12 5.50 -4.10 2.18
N ASP A 13 6.82 -4.17 2.39
CA ASP A 13 7.61 -5.39 2.31
C ASP A 13 8.59 -5.52 3.50
N PRO A 14 8.33 -6.42 4.47
CA PRO A 14 7.11 -7.23 4.61
C PRO A 14 5.90 -6.40 5.08
N LEU A 15 4.69 -6.87 4.80
CA LEU A 15 3.47 -6.28 5.32
C LEU A 15 3.31 -6.59 6.82
N HIS A 16 2.91 -5.61 7.63
CA HIS A 16 2.73 -5.74 9.08
C HIS A 16 1.66 -4.80 9.60
N ARG A 17 1.25 -4.94 10.88
CA ARG A 17 0.20 -4.12 11.52
C ARG A 17 0.33 -2.62 11.28
N GLY A 18 1.54 -2.07 11.31
CA GLY A 18 1.76 -0.63 11.06
C GLY A 18 1.23 -0.15 9.70
N HIS A 19 1.32 -0.96 8.64
CA HIS A 19 0.75 -0.60 7.33
C HIS A 19 -0.77 -0.60 7.35
N ILE A 20 -1.39 -1.52 8.12
CA ILE A 20 -2.85 -1.57 8.28
C ILE A 20 -3.36 -0.31 8.99
N GLU A 21 -2.72 0.07 10.10
CA GLU A 21 -3.10 1.29 10.82
C GLU A 21 -2.85 2.55 9.99
N TYR A 22 -1.79 2.56 9.18
CA TYR A 22 -1.55 3.63 8.20
C TYR A 22 -2.69 3.73 7.16
N PHE A 23 -3.12 2.61 6.59
CA PHE A 23 -4.23 2.59 5.63
C PHE A 23 -5.56 3.04 6.25
N LYS A 24 -5.84 2.63 7.50
CA LYS A 24 -7.04 3.09 8.23
C LYS A 24 -7.02 4.60 8.42
N ALA A 25 -5.92 5.13 8.94
CA ALA A 25 -5.77 6.57 9.12
C ALA A 25 -5.88 7.35 7.80
N ALA A 26 -5.38 6.80 6.69
CA ALA A 26 -5.51 7.40 5.37
C ALA A 26 -6.97 7.38 4.86
N LYS A 27 -7.69 6.28 5.09
CA LYS A 27 -9.10 6.11 4.74
C LYS A 27 -10.00 7.06 5.53
N ASP A 28 -9.70 7.33 6.80
CA ASP A 28 -10.47 8.27 7.63
C ASP A 28 -10.44 9.72 7.12
N LEU A 29 -9.50 10.05 6.22
CA LEU A 29 -9.32 11.40 5.66
C LEU A 29 -10.00 11.59 4.28
N ALA A 30 -10.54 10.52 3.67
CA ALA A 30 -11.01 10.55 2.29
C ALA A 30 -12.18 9.58 2.03
N ASP A 31 -12.94 9.82 0.96
CA ASP A 31 -14.02 8.93 0.53
C ASP A 31 -13.45 7.65 -0.12
N TYR A 32 -12.28 7.77 -0.75
CA TYR A 32 -11.58 6.66 -1.40
C TYR A 32 -10.11 6.60 -0.99
N LEU A 33 -9.61 5.38 -0.76
CA LEU A 33 -8.19 5.08 -0.54
C LEU A 33 -7.61 4.41 -1.78
N VAL A 34 -6.53 4.99 -2.32
CA VAL A 34 -5.72 4.38 -3.38
C VAL A 34 -4.38 3.99 -2.79
N VAL A 35 -4.00 2.71 -2.90
CA VAL A 35 -2.71 2.19 -2.45
C VAL A 35 -1.81 1.92 -3.65
N ALA A 36 -0.78 2.76 -3.83
CA ALA A 36 0.24 2.57 -4.85
C ALA A 36 1.39 1.69 -4.33
N VAL A 37 1.53 0.50 -4.91
CA VAL A 37 2.57 -0.48 -4.53
C VAL A 37 3.80 -0.27 -5.41
N ASN A 38 4.95 0.07 -4.81
CA ASN A 38 6.20 0.28 -5.54
C ASN A 38 6.70 -1.02 -6.20
N SER A 39 7.25 -0.91 -7.42
CA SER A 39 7.78 -2.05 -8.19
C SER A 39 8.95 -2.76 -7.50
N ASP A 40 9.22 -4.00 -7.92
CA ASP A 40 10.37 -4.77 -7.44
C ASP A 40 11.70 -4.07 -7.77
N HIS A 41 11.80 -3.51 -8.97
CA HIS A 41 12.96 -2.71 -9.38
C HIS A 41 13.19 -1.52 -8.43
N TRP A 42 12.14 -0.77 -8.08
CA TRP A 42 12.27 0.36 -7.14
C TRP A 42 12.75 -0.09 -5.76
N LEU A 43 12.27 -1.25 -5.26
CA LEU A 43 12.73 -1.78 -3.98
C LEU A 43 14.18 -2.27 -4.05
N SER A 44 14.56 -2.95 -5.12
CA SER A 44 15.96 -3.36 -5.37
C SER A 44 16.89 -2.16 -5.47
N GLU A 45 16.52 -1.08 -6.14
CA GLU A 45 17.36 0.13 -6.20
C GLU A 45 17.50 0.80 -4.83
N LYS A 46 16.45 0.76 -4.00
CA LYS A 46 16.44 1.45 -2.71
C LYS A 46 17.09 0.65 -1.57
N LYS A 47 16.94 -0.67 -1.58
CA LYS A 47 17.30 -1.57 -0.47
C LYS A 47 18.17 -2.76 -0.90
N GLU A 48 18.58 -2.84 -2.16
CA GLU A 48 19.32 -3.96 -2.78
C GLU A 48 18.58 -5.30 -2.77
N TYR A 49 17.39 -5.36 -2.17
CA TYR A 49 16.62 -6.56 -1.93
C TYR A 49 15.12 -6.25 -1.77
N TYR A 50 14.27 -7.16 -2.23
CA TYR A 50 12.85 -7.25 -1.87
C TYR A 50 12.54 -8.68 -1.44
N PHE A 51 11.72 -8.82 -0.40
CA PHE A 51 11.32 -10.10 0.16
C PHE A 51 10.15 -10.71 -0.63
N MET A 52 9.09 -9.93 -0.91
CA MET A 52 7.95 -10.38 -1.72
C MET A 52 7.90 -9.70 -3.10
N PRO A 53 7.73 -10.44 -4.20
CA PRO A 53 7.50 -9.86 -5.53
C PRO A 53 6.26 -8.97 -5.59
N TRP A 54 6.26 -8.03 -6.53
CA TRP A 54 5.24 -6.99 -6.63
C TRP A 54 3.83 -7.56 -6.75
N LYS A 55 3.66 -8.61 -7.55
CA LYS A 55 2.36 -9.28 -7.76
C LYS A 55 1.81 -9.85 -6.45
N GLU A 56 2.68 -10.40 -5.61
CA GLU A 56 2.29 -10.98 -4.32
C GLU A 56 1.91 -9.88 -3.33
N ARG A 57 2.73 -8.82 -3.22
CA ARG A 57 2.41 -7.65 -2.38
C ARG A 57 1.11 -6.98 -2.80
N ALA A 58 0.90 -6.76 -4.09
CA ALA A 58 -0.33 -6.18 -4.62
C ALA A 58 -1.55 -7.08 -4.36
N SER A 59 -1.40 -8.40 -4.50
CA SER A 59 -2.47 -9.36 -4.20
C SER A 59 -2.86 -9.33 -2.72
N VAL A 60 -1.88 -9.36 -1.80
CA VAL A 60 -2.13 -9.29 -0.36
C VAL A 60 -2.83 -7.98 -0.01
N ILE A 61 -2.30 -6.84 -0.46
CA ILE A 61 -2.85 -5.51 -0.16
C ILE A 61 -4.28 -5.37 -0.69
N ARG A 62 -4.55 -5.84 -1.90
CA ARG A 62 -5.88 -5.78 -2.53
C ARG A 62 -6.94 -6.57 -1.76
N ASN A 63 -6.55 -7.56 -0.96
CA ASN A 63 -7.47 -8.39 -0.19
C ASN A 63 -7.54 -7.97 1.29
N LEU A 64 -6.98 -6.83 1.66
CA LEU A 64 -7.15 -6.26 3.00
C LEU A 64 -8.52 -5.58 3.09
N GLU A 65 -9.27 -5.83 4.17
CA GLU A 65 -10.57 -5.19 4.43
C GLU A 65 -10.56 -3.65 4.35
N VAL A 66 -9.41 -3.03 4.65
CA VAL A 66 -9.26 -1.57 4.58
C VAL A 66 -9.18 -1.06 3.13
N VAL A 67 -8.80 -1.91 2.18
CA VAL A 67 -8.64 -1.63 0.74
C VAL A 67 -9.80 -2.29 -0.01
N ASN A 68 -10.77 -1.49 -0.48
CA ASN A 68 -11.97 -1.96 -1.18
C ASN A 68 -11.94 -1.59 -2.67
#